data_AF-A0A8T7H838-F1
#
_entry.id   AF-A0A8T7H838-F1
#
_cell.length_a   1.000
_cell.length_b   1.000
_cell.length_c   1.000
_cell.angle_alpha   90.00
_cell.angle_beta   90.00
_cell.angle_gamma   90.00
#
_symmetry.space_group_name_H-M   'P 1'
#
loop_
_entity.id
_entity.type
_entity.pdbx_description
1 polymer ?
#
loop_
_entity_poly.entity_id
_entity_poly.type
_entity_poly.pdbx_seq_one_letter_code
_entity_poly.pdbx_strand_id
1 'polypeptide(L)'
;ADDGEAYLPLGLNETWLVDGKNVTFVARVMEDVMTYQMWGTPVEVIAIDTAGNATFVAANGTVTYIDLEGGFYGIIADDGGRYLPLGLEDRYRVDGMRITFAGEVARDAVTIQQWGVPVEILDISWACSRCGGSVGIANPAAVWCTEQGHTYEIRKNPDGSEYGVCIFANGTVVDAWDYYRQTH
;
A
#
# COMPACT_ATOMS: atom_id res chain seq x y z
N ALA A 1 -17.45 -9.23 13.21
CA ALA A 1 -17.94 -9.43 14.58
C ALA A 1 -18.09 -8.05 15.17
N ASP A 2 -19.25 -7.73 15.73
CA ASP A 2 -19.49 -6.46 16.42
C ASP A 2 -18.55 -6.44 17.64
N ASP A 3 -17.57 -5.54 17.64
CA ASP A 3 -16.61 -5.36 18.72
C ASP A 3 -17.26 -4.69 19.95
N GLY A 4 -18.54 -4.29 19.83
CA GLY A 4 -19.29 -3.60 20.86
C GLY A 4 -18.84 -2.15 21.03
N GLU A 5 -18.00 -1.65 20.13
CA GLU A 5 -17.57 -0.26 20.14
C GLU A 5 -18.63 0.62 19.47
N ALA A 6 -18.92 1.74 20.11
CA ALA A 6 -19.79 2.76 19.56
C ALA A 6 -18.94 3.82 18.86
N TYR A 7 -19.29 4.16 17.63
CA TYR A 7 -18.65 5.22 16.86
C TYR A 7 -19.67 6.32 16.56
N LEU A 8 -19.23 7.57 16.66
CA LEU A 8 -20.03 8.75 16.37
C LEU A 8 -19.51 9.39 15.05
N PRO A 9 -20.14 9.08 13.91
CA PRO A 9 -19.71 9.61 12.63
C PRO A 9 -20.06 11.10 12.54
N LEU A 10 -19.07 11.96 12.33
CA LEU A 10 -19.30 13.39 12.15
C LEU A 10 -19.48 13.71 10.66
N GLY A 11 -20.50 14.51 10.33
CA GLY A 11 -20.74 14.97 8.95
C GLY A 11 -21.26 13.90 8.00
N LEU A 12 -21.77 12.78 8.51
CA LEU A 12 -22.35 11.73 7.67
C LEU A 12 -23.59 12.23 6.93
N ASN A 13 -23.67 11.90 5.64
CA ASN A 13 -24.79 12.29 4.79
C ASN A 13 -26.11 11.69 5.30
N GLU A 14 -27.19 12.50 5.31
CA GLU A 14 -28.52 12.14 5.84
C GLU A 14 -29.11 10.88 5.21
N THR A 15 -28.73 10.53 3.98
CA THR A 15 -29.16 9.28 3.31
C THR A 15 -28.68 8.00 4.01
N TRP A 16 -27.66 8.10 4.85
CA TRP A 16 -27.17 7.00 5.68
C TRP A 16 -27.75 6.99 7.09
N LEU A 17 -28.42 8.07 7.52
CA LEU A 17 -29.03 8.21 8.85
C LEU A 17 -30.42 7.55 8.90
N VAL A 18 -30.45 6.23 8.67
CA VAL A 18 -31.68 5.44 8.73
C VAL A 18 -31.58 4.47 9.90
N ASP A 19 -32.59 4.48 10.77
CA ASP A 19 -32.64 3.61 11.94
C ASP A 19 -32.59 2.12 11.53
N GLY A 20 -31.77 1.34 12.24
CA GLY A 20 -31.55 -0.08 11.94
C GLY A 20 -30.81 -0.39 10.63
N LYS A 21 -30.28 0.61 9.90
CA LYS A 21 -29.52 0.37 8.68
C LYS A 21 -28.19 -0.32 9.00
N ASN A 22 -28.01 -1.52 8.47
CA ASN A 22 -26.77 -2.26 8.61
C ASN A 22 -25.76 -1.81 7.54
N VAL A 23 -24.58 -1.37 7.98
CA VAL A 23 -23.54 -0.81 7.12
C VAL A 23 -22.19 -1.42 7.45
N THR A 24 -21.32 -1.43 6.45
CA THR A 24 -19.88 -1.62 6.62
C THR A 24 -19.21 -0.33 6.23
N PHE A 25 -18.26 0.13 7.04
CA PHE A 25 -17.58 1.40 6.79
C PHE A 25 -16.12 1.29 7.20
N VAL A 26 -15.33 2.22 6.69
CA VAL A 26 -14.00 2.52 7.19
C VAL A 26 -13.96 3.99 7.57
N ALA A 27 -13.37 4.28 8.73
CA ALA A 27 -13.34 5.62 9.28
C ALA A 27 -12.01 5.88 9.99
N ARG A 28 -11.67 7.17 10.10
CA ARG A 28 -10.55 7.65 10.89
C ARG A 28 -11.06 8.12 12.23
N VAL A 29 -10.43 7.65 13.31
CA VAL A 29 -10.66 8.20 14.64
C VAL A 29 -10.16 9.64 14.67
N MET A 30 -11.03 10.56 15.12
CA MET A 30 -10.63 11.94 15.33
C MET A 30 -10.22 12.13 16.78
N GLU A 31 -8.91 12.09 17.00
CA GLU A 31 -8.32 12.41 18.29
C GLU A 31 -8.60 13.89 18.64
N ASP A 32 -8.74 14.17 19.94
CA ASP A 32 -8.99 15.51 20.50
C ASP A 32 -10.32 16.20 20.13
N VAL A 33 -11.28 15.46 19.56
CA VAL A 33 -12.63 15.99 19.32
C VAL A 33 -13.53 15.75 20.54
N MET A 34 -13.91 16.83 21.23
CA MET A 34 -14.94 16.79 22.26
C MET A 34 -16.33 16.90 21.64
N THR A 35 -17.15 15.87 21.80
CA THR A 35 -18.55 15.89 21.36
C THR A 35 -19.49 16.13 22.54
N TYR A 36 -20.51 16.95 22.34
CA TYR A 36 -21.54 17.19 23.36
C TYR A 36 -22.34 15.92 23.70
N GLN A 37 -22.38 14.96 22.77
CA GLN A 37 -23.15 13.72 22.90
C GLN A 37 -22.54 12.77 23.94
N MET A 38 -21.24 12.91 24.29
CA MET A 38 -20.49 12.00 25.18
C MET A 38 -20.76 10.51 24.92
N TRP A 39 -21.02 10.16 23.66
CA TRP A 39 -21.37 8.82 23.22
C TRP A 39 -20.60 8.49 21.96
N GLY A 40 -19.96 7.32 21.99
CA GLY A 40 -19.13 6.81 20.92
C GLY A 40 -17.83 7.59 20.69
N THR A 41 -16.88 6.93 20.02
CA THR A 41 -15.65 7.56 19.55
C THR A 41 -15.95 8.41 18.32
N PRO A 42 -15.62 9.71 18.29
CA PRO A 42 -15.85 10.54 17.11
C PRO A 42 -14.98 10.07 15.95
N VAL A 43 -15.61 9.85 14.79
CA VAL A 43 -14.92 9.38 13.58
C VAL A 43 -15.29 10.19 12.34
N GLU A 44 -14.31 10.33 11.45
CA GLU A 44 -14.49 10.79 10.07
C GLU A 44 -14.68 9.56 9.19
N VAL A 45 -15.88 9.39 8.62
CA VAL A 45 -16.16 8.27 7.72
C VAL A 45 -15.45 8.50 6.39
N ILE A 46 -14.53 7.60 6.04
CA ILE A 46 -13.77 7.65 4.78
C ILE A 46 -14.61 7.01 3.66
N ALA A 47 -15.16 5.83 3.92
CA ALA A 47 -16.08 5.15 3.02
C ALA A 47 -17.13 4.36 3.80
N ILE A 48 -18.31 4.23 3.21
CA ILE A 48 -19.46 3.55 3.79
C ILE A 48 -20.26 2.88 2.69
N ASP A 49 -20.71 1.65 2.96
CA ASP A 49 -21.64 0.94 2.10
C ASP A 49 -22.62 0.12 2.95
N THR A 50 -23.69 -0.34 2.32
CA THR A 50 -24.60 -1.35 2.85
C THR A 50 -23.80 -2.61 3.16
N ALA A 51 -24.04 -3.18 4.34
CA ALA A 51 -23.32 -4.35 4.79
C ALA A 51 -23.42 -5.49 3.76
N GLY A 52 -22.26 -5.98 3.31
CA GLY A 52 -22.15 -7.06 2.32
C GLY A 52 -22.05 -6.61 0.86
N ASN A 53 -22.28 -5.33 0.54
CA ASN A 53 -22.10 -4.80 -0.80
C ASN A 53 -20.61 -4.55 -1.11
N ALA A 54 -19.94 -3.82 -0.23
CA ALA A 54 -18.50 -3.60 -0.30
C ALA A 54 -17.75 -4.41 0.76
N THR A 55 -16.45 -4.59 0.56
CA THR A 55 -15.55 -5.11 1.59
C THR A 55 -14.38 -4.17 1.73
N PHE A 56 -14.25 -3.55 2.89
CA PHE A 56 -13.14 -2.68 3.21
C PHE A 56 -12.06 -3.48 3.94
N VAL A 57 -10.83 -3.09 3.70
CA VAL A 57 -9.66 -3.50 4.48
C VAL A 57 -9.07 -2.26 5.13
N ALA A 58 -8.69 -2.36 6.39
CA ALA A 58 -7.88 -1.38 7.08
C ALA A 58 -6.78 -2.14 7.83
N ALA A 59 -5.52 -1.86 7.50
CA ALA A 59 -4.40 -2.63 8.02
C ALA A 59 -3.10 -1.82 8.05
N ASN A 60 -2.19 -2.28 8.89
CA ASN A 60 -0.79 -1.90 8.83
C ASN A 60 -0.07 -2.86 7.89
N GLY A 61 0.84 -2.34 7.07
CA GLY A 61 1.62 -3.15 6.16
C GLY A 61 2.89 -2.47 5.69
N THR A 62 3.64 -3.22 4.90
CA THR A 62 4.88 -2.79 4.28
C THR A 62 4.72 -2.81 2.77
N VAL A 63 4.95 -1.66 2.14
CA VAL A 63 5.04 -1.55 0.68
C VAL A 63 6.30 -2.28 0.25
N THR A 64 6.12 -3.24 -0.65
CA THR A 64 7.17 -4.14 -1.13
C THR A 64 7.20 -4.10 -2.65
N TYR A 65 8.38 -4.00 -3.24
CA TYR A 65 8.55 -4.20 -4.68
C TYR A 65 8.55 -5.69 -5.01
N ILE A 66 7.68 -6.12 -5.92
CA ILE A 66 7.54 -7.50 -6.38
C ILE A 66 8.00 -7.58 -7.83
N ASP A 67 9.04 -8.35 -8.08
CA ASP A 67 9.63 -8.57 -9.40
C ASP A 67 8.91 -9.70 -10.16
N LEU A 68 7.66 -9.44 -10.55
CA LEU A 68 6.87 -10.30 -11.44
C LEU A 68 6.26 -9.43 -12.54
N GLU A 69 6.23 -9.94 -13.78
CA GLU A 69 5.58 -9.29 -14.94
C GLU A 69 6.05 -7.85 -15.20
N GLY A 70 7.35 -7.58 -15.04
CA GLY A 70 7.93 -6.23 -15.20
C GLY A 70 7.91 -5.37 -13.95
N GLY A 71 7.51 -5.94 -12.82
CA GLY A 71 7.68 -5.34 -11.51
C GLY A 71 6.52 -4.44 -11.09
N PHE A 72 6.07 -4.59 -9.85
CA PHE A 72 5.02 -3.75 -9.28
C PHE A 72 5.20 -3.58 -7.77
N TYR A 73 4.47 -2.62 -7.19
CA TYR A 73 4.43 -2.45 -5.73
C TYR A 73 3.18 -3.11 -5.16
N GLY A 74 3.38 -3.96 -4.16
CA GLY A 74 2.33 -4.59 -3.37
C GLY A 74 2.44 -4.18 -1.90
N ILE A 75 1.39 -4.45 -1.12
CA ILE A 75 1.40 -4.24 0.33
C ILE A 75 1.31 -5.60 1.00
N ILE A 76 2.30 -5.90 1.84
CA ILE A 76 2.28 -7.07 2.72
C ILE A 76 1.85 -6.56 4.10
N ALA A 77 0.63 -6.92 4.52
CA ALA A 77 0.12 -6.57 5.83
C ALA A 77 0.86 -7.33 6.94
N ASP A 78 0.86 -6.75 8.14
CA ASP A 78 1.56 -7.33 9.30
C ASP A 78 0.96 -8.70 9.71
N ASP A 79 -0.27 -9.00 9.31
CA ASP A 79 -0.94 -10.31 9.48
C ASP A 79 -0.58 -11.34 8.40
N GLY A 80 0.27 -10.97 7.43
CA GLY A 80 0.67 -11.79 6.30
C GLY A 80 -0.25 -11.67 5.07
N GLY A 81 -1.32 -10.88 5.15
CA GLY A 81 -2.18 -10.55 4.02
C GLY A 81 -1.40 -9.87 2.89
N ARG A 82 -1.77 -10.15 1.64
CA ARG A 82 -1.15 -9.55 0.45
C ARG A 82 -2.19 -8.77 -0.32
N TYR A 83 -1.89 -7.51 -0.56
CA TYR A 83 -2.79 -6.59 -1.24
C TYR A 83 -2.09 -5.97 -2.43
N LEU A 84 -2.77 -5.99 -3.57
CA LEU A 84 -2.34 -5.33 -4.80
C LEU A 84 -3.02 -3.95 -4.83
N PRO A 85 -2.30 -2.88 -4.49
CA PRO A 85 -2.90 -1.57 -4.39
C PRO A 85 -3.16 -1.00 -5.79
N LEU A 86 -4.43 -0.75 -6.08
CA LEU A 86 -4.87 0.02 -7.23
C LEU A 86 -4.82 1.50 -6.83
N GLY A 87 -4.15 2.31 -7.66
CA GLY A 87 -4.02 3.75 -7.42
C GLY A 87 -3.02 4.19 -6.35
N LEU A 88 -2.04 3.35 -5.95
CA LEU A 88 -1.02 3.78 -4.99
C LEU A 88 -0.20 4.96 -5.54
N GLU A 89 -0.22 6.10 -4.85
CA GLU A 89 0.54 7.29 -5.21
C GLU A 89 2.05 7.03 -5.22
N ASP A 90 2.78 7.66 -6.16
CA ASP A 90 4.22 7.45 -6.34
C ASP A 90 5.05 7.73 -5.09
N ARG A 91 4.63 8.68 -4.23
CA ARG A 91 5.32 8.97 -2.96
C ARG A 91 5.34 7.80 -1.98
N TYR A 92 4.42 6.84 -2.13
CA TYR A 92 4.35 5.64 -1.29
C TYR A 92 4.97 4.42 -1.97
N ARG A 93 5.36 4.51 -3.25
CA ARG A 93 6.01 3.44 -4.01
C ARG A 93 7.49 3.35 -3.65
N VAL A 94 7.73 2.98 -2.40
CA VAL A 94 9.05 2.85 -1.83
C VAL A 94 9.13 1.51 -1.14
N ASP A 95 10.08 0.69 -1.59
CA ASP A 95 10.32 -0.62 -1.02
C ASP A 95 10.70 -0.49 0.47
N GLY A 96 10.05 -1.29 1.32
CA GLY A 96 10.20 -1.26 2.77
C GLY A 96 9.37 -0.18 3.48
N MET A 97 8.61 0.67 2.78
CA MET A 97 7.82 1.71 3.44
C MET A 97 6.70 1.10 4.27
N ARG A 98 6.73 1.34 5.58
CA ARG A 98 5.62 1.01 6.48
C ARG A 98 4.50 2.04 6.33
N ILE A 99 3.27 1.55 6.16
CA ILE A 99 2.07 2.36 6.05
C ILE A 99 0.92 1.77 6.88
N THR A 100 0.01 2.64 7.29
CA THR A 100 -1.34 2.28 7.70
C THR A 100 -2.27 2.74 6.59
N PHE A 101 -3.01 1.80 6.01
CA PHE A 101 -3.86 2.07 4.86
C PHE A 101 -5.28 1.56 5.10
N ALA A 102 -6.21 2.19 4.41
CA ALA A 102 -7.56 1.73 4.21
C ALA A 102 -7.86 1.65 2.72
N GLY A 103 -8.62 0.64 2.32
CA GLY A 103 -9.01 0.47 0.93
C GLY A 103 -10.24 -0.40 0.76
N GLU A 104 -10.79 -0.36 -0.44
CA GLU A 104 -11.91 -1.20 -0.85
C GLU A 104 -11.42 -2.36 -1.72
N VAL A 105 -11.86 -3.58 -1.40
CA VAL A 105 -11.54 -4.77 -2.18
C VAL A 105 -12.24 -4.70 -3.53
N ALA A 106 -11.46 -4.56 -4.59
CA ALA A 106 -11.96 -4.51 -5.96
C ALA A 106 -12.20 -5.92 -6.50
N ARG A 107 -13.35 -6.51 -6.15
CA ARG A 107 -13.70 -7.92 -6.45
C ARG A 107 -13.72 -8.25 -7.94
N ASP A 108 -14.10 -7.28 -8.76
CA ASP A 108 -14.20 -7.43 -10.22
C ASP A 108 -12.96 -6.92 -10.96
N ALA A 109 -11.89 -6.58 -10.23
CA ALA A 109 -10.65 -6.11 -10.84
C ALA A 109 -9.94 -7.24 -11.59
N VAL A 110 -9.72 -7.02 -12.88
CA VAL A 110 -8.86 -7.86 -13.71
C VAL A 110 -7.45 -7.30 -13.65
N THR A 111 -6.55 -8.02 -13.00
CA THR A 111 -5.15 -7.61 -12.85
C THR A 111 -4.23 -8.57 -13.58
N ILE A 112 -3.16 -8.04 -14.14
CA ILE A 112 -2.17 -8.86 -14.87
C ILE A 112 -1.35 -9.64 -13.83
N GLN A 113 -1.01 -8.96 -12.71
CA GLN A 113 -0.09 -9.39 -11.65
C GLN A 113 -0.47 -10.71 -10.98
N GLN A 114 -1.75 -11.10 -10.99
CA GLN A 114 -2.27 -12.34 -10.38
C GLN A 114 -1.72 -12.60 -8.96
N TRP A 115 -1.48 -11.53 -8.20
CA TRP A 115 -0.86 -11.57 -6.89
C TRP A 115 -1.62 -10.68 -5.91
N GLY A 116 -1.92 -11.23 -4.73
CA GLY A 116 -2.64 -10.52 -3.68
C GLY A 116 -4.10 -10.22 -4.03
N VAL A 117 -4.79 -9.60 -3.08
CA VAL A 117 -6.16 -9.12 -3.25
C VAL A 117 -6.11 -7.71 -3.85
N PRO A 118 -6.74 -7.43 -5.00
CA PRO A 118 -6.82 -6.07 -5.54
C PRO A 118 -7.59 -5.15 -4.61
N VAL A 119 -6.99 -4.01 -4.26
CA VAL A 119 -7.58 -3.04 -3.33
C VAL A 119 -7.40 -1.64 -3.87
N GLU A 120 -8.49 -0.90 -4.06
CA GLU A 120 -8.46 0.54 -4.32
C GLU A 120 -8.10 1.27 -3.03
N ILE A 121 -7.00 2.02 -3.04
CA ILE A 121 -6.54 2.75 -1.86
C ILE A 121 -7.44 3.96 -1.63
N LEU A 122 -8.12 3.97 -0.49
CA LEU A 122 -9.01 5.06 -0.09
C LEU A 122 -8.30 6.06 0.83
N ASP A 123 -7.45 5.56 1.73
CA ASP A 123 -6.71 6.40 2.66
C ASP A 123 -5.37 5.78 3.06
N ILE A 124 -4.38 6.63 3.30
CA ILE A 124 -3.13 6.27 3.97
C ILE A 124 -3.01 7.22 5.15
N SER A 125 -3.51 6.77 6.30
CA SER A 125 -3.61 7.58 7.52
C SER A 125 -2.24 7.80 8.18
N TRP A 126 -1.28 6.90 7.92
CA TRP A 126 0.08 7.04 8.36
C TRP A 126 1.05 6.38 7.38
N ALA A 127 2.19 7.02 7.15
CA ALA A 127 3.30 6.45 6.41
C ALA A 127 4.59 6.79 7.14
N CYS A 128 5.46 5.79 7.31
CA CYS A 128 6.77 6.02 7.86
C CYS A 128 7.65 6.72 6.83
N SER A 129 7.65 8.05 6.87
CA SER A 129 8.47 8.93 6.04
C SER A 129 9.98 8.69 6.17
N ARG A 130 10.42 7.88 7.14
CA ARG A 130 11.81 7.44 7.34
C ARG A 130 12.06 5.95 7.14
N CYS A 131 11.01 5.12 7.07
CA CYS A 131 11.14 3.67 6.87
C CYS A 131 10.98 3.31 5.39
N GLY A 132 10.32 4.17 4.62
CA GLY A 132 10.51 4.21 3.19
C GLY A 132 11.73 5.07 2.91
N GLY A 133 12.69 4.51 2.19
CA GLY A 133 13.70 5.31 1.52
C GLY A 133 13.13 6.60 0.94
N SER A 134 13.56 7.75 1.45
CA SER A 134 13.22 9.11 1.01
C SER A 134 12.71 9.20 -0.44
N VAL A 135 11.52 9.76 -0.67
CA VAL A 135 11.03 10.10 -2.03
C VAL A 135 12.18 10.76 -2.82
N GLY A 136 12.66 10.03 -3.85
CA GLY A 136 13.96 10.26 -4.51
C GLY A 136 15.00 9.15 -4.35
N ILE A 137 14.71 8.07 -3.61
CA ILE A 137 15.60 6.91 -3.47
C ILE A 137 15.65 6.18 -4.80
N ALA A 138 16.82 6.24 -5.42
CA ALA A 138 17.17 5.34 -6.49
C ALA A 138 16.91 3.90 -6.03
N ASN A 139 16.42 3.06 -6.95
CA ASN A 139 16.19 1.63 -6.73
C ASN A 139 17.28 1.06 -5.80
N PRO A 140 16.97 0.40 -4.67
CA PRO A 140 17.96 -0.10 -3.72
C PRO A 140 19.08 -0.91 -4.39
N ALA A 141 18.73 -1.73 -5.37
CA ALA A 141 19.68 -2.47 -6.19
C ALA A 141 20.56 -1.58 -7.08
N ALA A 142 19.99 -0.50 -7.63
CA ALA A 142 20.74 0.50 -8.40
C ALA A 142 21.68 1.33 -7.52
N VAL A 143 21.22 1.77 -6.35
CA VAL A 143 22.02 2.47 -5.36
C VAL A 143 23.18 1.59 -4.94
N TRP A 144 22.89 0.37 -4.49
CA TRP A 144 23.93 -0.55 -4.07
C TRP A 144 24.94 -0.84 -5.17
N CYS A 145 24.49 -1.09 -6.40
CA CYS A 145 25.38 -1.27 -7.54
C CYS A 145 26.33 -0.07 -7.72
N THR A 146 25.79 1.15 -7.70
CA THR A 146 26.59 2.37 -7.88
C THR A 146 27.50 2.68 -6.68
N GLU A 147 27.06 2.41 -5.45
CA GLU A 147 27.86 2.56 -4.23
C GLU A 147 29.04 1.60 -4.17
N GLN A 148 28.89 0.38 -4.70
CA GLN A 148 29.98 -0.59 -4.82
C GLN A 148 30.95 -0.25 -5.97
N GLY A 149 30.73 0.88 -6.66
CA GLY A 149 31.59 1.39 -7.74
C GLY A 149 31.33 0.75 -9.10
N HIS A 150 30.20 0.06 -9.28
CA HIS A 150 29.79 -0.54 -10.54
C HIS A 150 28.81 0.36 -11.30
N THR A 151 28.62 0.10 -12.59
CA THR A 151 27.68 0.88 -13.42
C THR A 151 26.31 0.21 -13.42
N TYR A 152 25.26 0.96 -13.09
CA TYR A 152 23.88 0.49 -13.21
C TYR A 152 23.30 0.86 -14.58
N GLU A 153 22.61 -0.09 -15.22
CA GLU A 153 21.93 0.12 -16.50
C GLU A 153 20.54 -0.53 -16.47
N ILE A 154 19.54 0.15 -17.03
CA ILE A 154 18.21 -0.43 -17.24
C ILE A 154 18.18 -1.04 -18.64
N ARG A 155 17.79 -2.31 -18.71
CA ARG A 155 17.62 -3.06 -19.95
C ARG A 155 16.17 -3.42 -20.14
N LYS A 156 15.80 -3.65 -21.40
CA LYS A 156 14.45 -3.99 -21.80
C LYS A 156 14.43 -5.40 -22.38
N ASN A 157 13.51 -6.22 -21.89
CA ASN A 157 13.24 -7.54 -22.40
C ASN A 157 12.44 -7.49 -23.72
N PRO A 158 12.41 -8.59 -24.49
CA PRO A 158 11.63 -8.66 -25.74
C PRO A 158 10.12 -8.47 -25.54
N ASP A 159 9.61 -8.73 -24.33
CA ASP A 159 8.21 -8.52 -23.93
C ASP A 159 7.90 -7.06 -23.51
N GLY A 160 8.91 -6.19 -23.51
CA GLY A 160 8.78 -4.79 -23.10
C GLY A 160 8.95 -4.53 -21.61
N SER A 161 9.14 -5.56 -20.78
CA SER A 161 9.49 -5.40 -19.36
C SER A 161 10.91 -4.82 -19.20
N GLU A 162 11.14 -4.02 -18.17
CA GLU A 162 12.46 -3.43 -17.88
C GLU A 162 13.07 -4.09 -16.64
N TYR A 163 14.38 -4.30 -16.65
CA TYR A 163 15.14 -4.85 -15.53
C TYR A 163 16.48 -4.12 -15.37
N GLY A 164 16.98 -4.07 -14.16
CA GLY A 164 18.24 -3.41 -13.83
C GLY A 164 19.41 -4.38 -13.80
N VAL A 165 20.53 -4.03 -14.44
CA VAL A 165 21.77 -4.80 -14.35
C VAL A 165 22.90 -3.97 -13.75
N CYS A 166 23.81 -4.66 -13.06
CA CYS A 166 25.03 -4.13 -12.51
C CYS A 166 26.23 -4.59 -13.36
N ILE A 167 26.98 -3.63 -13.89
CA ILE A 167 28.12 -3.84 -14.79
C ILE A 167 29.41 -3.56 -14.03
N PHE A 168 30.19 -4.61 -13.82
CA PHE A 168 31.45 -4.58 -13.08
C PHE A 168 32.58 -4.06 -13.98
N ALA A 169 33.64 -3.51 -13.38
CA ALA A 169 34.81 -3.00 -14.12
C ALA A 169 35.51 -4.04 -15.00
N ASN A 170 35.36 -5.33 -14.70
CA ASN A 170 35.88 -6.44 -15.51
C ASN A 170 34.95 -6.83 -16.69
N GLY A 171 33.83 -6.12 -16.89
CA GLY A 171 32.83 -6.39 -17.92
C GLY A 171 31.79 -7.44 -17.55
N THR A 172 31.84 -8.00 -16.33
CA THR A 172 30.80 -8.92 -15.84
C THR A 172 29.50 -8.16 -15.67
N VAL A 173 28.39 -8.76 -16.10
CA VAL A 173 27.05 -8.20 -15.95
C VAL A 173 26.22 -9.14 -15.11
N VAL A 174 25.63 -8.63 -14.04
CA VAL A 174 24.80 -9.39 -13.10
C VAL A 174 23.50 -8.65 -12.92
N ASP A 175 22.40 -9.37 -12.68
CA ASP A 175 21.14 -8.73 -12.29
C ASP A 175 21.37 -7.90 -11.01
N ALA A 176 20.87 -6.66 -11.00
CA ALA A 176 21.17 -5.73 -9.92
C ALA A 176 20.55 -6.19 -8.59
N TRP A 177 19.38 -6.81 -8.63
CA TRP A 177 18.71 -7.34 -7.45
C TRP A 177 19.37 -8.63 -6.96
N ASP A 178 19.84 -9.49 -7.86
CA ASP A 178 20.62 -10.67 -7.48
C ASP A 178 21.94 -10.29 -6.81
N TYR A 179 22.63 -9.28 -7.31
CA TYR A 179 23.84 -8.78 -6.67
C TYR A 179 23.55 -8.19 -5.29
N TYR A 180 22.52 -7.35 -5.17
CA TYR A 180 22.10 -6.76 -3.91
C TYR A 180 21.79 -7.82 -2.85
N ARG A 181 20.95 -8.80 -3.17
CA ARG A 181 20.56 -9.88 -2.23
C ARG A 181 21.72 -10.78 -1.79
N GLN A 182 22.77 -10.89 -2.59
CA GLN A 182 23.95 -11.71 -2.26
C GLN A 182 24.96 -10.97 -1.38
N THR A 183 24.93 -9.63 -1.37
CA THR A 183 26.04 -8.82 -0.84
C THR A 183 25.63 -7.79 0.21
N HIS A 184 24.33 -7.63 0.47
CA HIS A 184 23.75 -6.81 1.53
C HIS A 184 23.06 -7.69 2.58
#